data_AF-A0A1G0XK90-F1
#
_entry.id   AF-A0A1G0XK90-F1
#
_cell.length_a   1.000
_cell.length_b   1.000
_cell.length_c   1.000
_cell.angle_alpha   90.00
_cell.angle_beta   90.00
_cell.angle_gamma   90.00
#
_symmetry.space_group_name_H-M   'P 1'
#
loop_
_entity.id
_entity.type
_entity.pdbx_description
1 polymer ?
#
loop_
_entity_poly.entity_id
_entity_poly.type
_entity_poly.pdbx_seq_one_letter_code
_entity_poly.pdbx_strand_id
1 'polypeptide(L)'
;MSNEAVESIQAKAQVDFECLEDACKGIVKFNLVDVAKKSFNVSCPSCRKLYDFNNDLREKLNKLLRLIMAVREAESILGDCNVSVNVPGGEVKIPYALLLTRLNTMITLNVGGKKVDFHLWVEPSSPDTFR
;
A
#
# COMPACT_ATOMS: atom_id res chain seq x y z
N MET A 1 -15.90 -6.58 -17.15
CA MET A 1 -14.48 -6.79 -16.78
C MET A 1 -14.34 -8.25 -16.38
N SER A 2 -13.46 -9.01 -17.02
CA SER A 2 -13.29 -10.45 -16.79
C SER A 2 -12.58 -10.75 -15.46
N ASN A 3 -12.96 -11.86 -14.82
CA ASN A 3 -12.41 -12.30 -13.52
C ASN A 3 -10.89 -12.47 -13.50
N GLU A 4 -10.27 -12.80 -14.64
CA GLU A 4 -8.82 -13.03 -14.74
C GLU A 4 -7.98 -11.76 -14.51
N ALA A 5 -8.48 -10.57 -14.87
CA ALA A 5 -7.80 -9.31 -14.60
C ALA A 5 -7.82 -8.96 -13.10
N VAL A 6 -8.78 -9.48 -12.34
CA VAL A 6 -8.87 -9.31 -10.88
C VAL A 6 -7.93 -10.29 -10.17
N GLU A 7 -7.75 -11.50 -10.71
CA GLU A 7 -6.84 -12.53 -10.16
C GLU A 7 -5.35 -12.20 -10.34
N SER A 8 -4.95 -11.52 -11.42
CA SER A 8 -3.55 -11.04 -11.56
C SER A 8 -3.24 -9.82 -10.68
N ILE A 9 -4.26 -9.04 -10.31
CA ILE A 9 -4.17 -7.93 -9.35
C ILE A 9 -4.13 -8.45 -7.90
N GLN A 10 -4.70 -9.64 -7.63
CA GLN A 10 -4.83 -10.22 -6.28
C GLN A 10 -3.51 -10.56 -5.59
N ALA A 11 -2.38 -10.62 -6.29
CA ALA A 11 -1.16 -11.16 -5.71
C ALA A 11 -0.43 -10.26 -4.69
N LYS A 12 -0.60 -8.93 -4.65
CA LYS A 12 0.52 -8.07 -4.16
C LYS A 12 0.15 -6.72 -3.51
N ALA A 13 -0.91 -6.64 -2.69
CA ALA A 13 -1.21 -5.46 -1.87
C ALA A 13 -1.18 -5.79 -0.37
N GLN A 14 -0.05 -6.32 0.11
CA GLN A 14 0.13 -6.65 1.52
C GLN A 14 0.37 -5.37 2.33
N VAL A 15 -0.36 -5.26 3.44
CA VAL A 15 -0.22 -4.19 4.42
C VAL A 15 0.13 -4.79 5.76
N ASP A 16 1.04 -4.13 6.46
CA ASP A 16 1.39 -4.47 7.83
C ASP A 16 1.34 -3.26 8.77
N PHE A 17 1.13 -3.55 10.07
CA PHE A 17 1.27 -2.59 11.16
C PHE A 17 1.71 -3.30 12.45
N GLU A 18 2.36 -2.56 13.35
CA GLU A 18 2.70 -3.05 14.68
C GLU A 18 1.45 -3.16 15.56
N CYS A 19 1.33 -4.27 16.30
CA CYS A 19 0.24 -4.48 17.24
C CYS A 19 0.13 -3.31 18.25
N LEU A 20 -1.09 -2.81 18.46
CA LEU A 20 -1.36 -1.62 19.28
C LEU A 20 -1.35 -1.88 20.81
N GLU A 21 -1.23 -3.16 21.20
CA GLU A 21 -1.10 -3.60 22.59
C GLU A 21 0.35 -3.41 23.05
N ASP A 22 0.58 -2.59 24.07
CA ASP A 22 1.91 -2.10 24.45
C ASP A 22 2.90 -3.22 24.85
N ALA A 23 2.39 -4.36 25.33
CA ALA A 23 3.21 -5.54 25.66
C ALA A 23 3.51 -6.46 24.44
N CYS A 24 2.88 -6.21 23.29
CA CYS A 24 2.94 -7.08 22.12
C CYS A 24 3.63 -6.37 20.95
N LYS A 25 4.82 -6.85 20.57
CA LYS A 25 5.59 -6.37 19.40
C LYS A 25 5.29 -7.16 18.12
N GLY A 26 4.14 -7.80 18.05
CA GLY A 26 3.74 -8.61 16.89
C GLY A 26 3.40 -7.74 15.68
N ILE A 27 3.74 -8.22 14.49
CA ILE A 27 3.36 -7.57 13.22
C ILE A 27 2.05 -8.17 12.74
N VAL A 28 1.03 -7.33 12.56
CA VAL A 28 -0.27 -7.71 12.01
C VAL A 28 -0.21 -7.50 10.50
N LYS A 29 -0.48 -8.55 9.71
CA LYS A 29 -0.41 -8.51 8.25
C LYS A 29 -1.75 -8.90 7.64
N PHE A 30 -2.16 -8.23 6.56
CA PHE A 30 -3.36 -8.56 5.80
C PHE A 30 -3.25 -8.07 4.35
N ASN A 31 -4.09 -8.63 3.46
CA ASN A 31 -4.21 -8.15 2.09
C ASN A 31 -5.22 -6.99 2.03
N LEU A 32 -4.82 -5.88 1.42
CA LEU A 32 -5.64 -4.68 1.31
C LEU A 32 -6.95 -4.92 0.53
N VAL A 33 -6.96 -5.88 -0.39
CA VAL A 33 -8.17 -6.30 -1.13
C VAL A 33 -9.26 -6.83 -0.20
N ASP A 34 -8.87 -7.43 0.94
CA ASP A 34 -9.81 -8.01 1.88
C ASP A 34 -10.54 -6.95 2.72
N VAL A 35 -10.00 -5.73 2.84
CA VAL A 35 -10.58 -4.64 3.64
C VAL A 35 -11.97 -4.23 3.16
N ALA A 36 -12.24 -4.39 1.86
CA ALA A 36 -13.55 -4.13 1.26
C ALA A 36 -14.62 -5.17 1.67
N LYS A 37 -14.23 -6.32 2.22
CA LYS A 37 -15.16 -7.38 2.63
C LYS A 37 -15.92 -6.94 3.89
N LYS A 38 -17.24 -7.14 3.87
CA LYS A 38 -18.17 -6.77 4.95
C LYS A 38 -17.80 -7.40 6.30
N SER A 39 -17.24 -8.60 6.28
CA SER A 39 -16.83 -9.38 7.47
C SER A 39 -15.33 -9.30 7.76
N PHE A 40 -14.60 -8.35 7.16
CA PHE A 40 -13.17 -8.22 7.39
C PHE A 40 -12.87 -7.86 8.84
N ASN A 41 -12.10 -8.73 9.49
CA ASN A 41 -11.42 -8.50 10.75
C ASN A 41 -9.99 -9.05 10.61
N VAL A 42 -9.06 -8.48 11.38
CA VAL A 42 -7.69 -8.99 11.43
C VAL A 42 -7.30 -9.25 12.87
N SER A 43 -6.61 -10.37 13.10
CA SER A 43 -6.12 -10.74 14.44
C SER A 43 -4.61 -10.66 14.49
N CYS A 44 -4.05 -10.16 15.59
CA CYS A 44 -2.62 -10.22 15.82
C CYS A 44 -2.19 -11.70 15.98
N PRO A 45 -1.19 -12.18 15.24
CA PRO A 45 -0.73 -13.57 15.37
C PRO A 45 -0.11 -13.86 16.74
N SER A 46 0.45 -12.86 17.42
CA SER A 46 1.17 -13.01 18.70
C SER A 46 0.24 -12.98 19.91
N CYS A 47 -0.62 -11.96 20.04
CA CYS A 47 -1.50 -11.80 21.21
C CYS A 47 -2.97 -12.13 20.93
N ARG A 48 -3.31 -12.52 19.69
CA ARG A 48 -4.69 -12.80 19.24
C ARG A 48 -5.67 -11.64 19.36
N LYS A 49 -5.19 -10.42 19.64
CA LYS A 49 -6.04 -9.21 19.64
C LYS A 49 -6.74 -9.06 18.30
N LEU A 50 -8.06 -8.94 18.33
CA LEU A 50 -8.89 -8.66 17.16
C LEU A 50 -8.96 -7.16 16.93
N TYR A 51 -8.81 -6.76 15.67
CA TYR A 51 -8.99 -5.40 15.19
C TYR A 51 -10.21 -5.34 14.28
N ASP A 52 -11.13 -4.45 14.61
CA ASP A 52 -12.19 -4.03 13.71
C ASP A 52 -11.88 -2.62 13.21
N PHE A 53 -11.98 -2.44 11.89
CA PHE A 53 -11.67 -1.18 11.24
C PHE A 53 -12.95 -0.39 11.04
N ASN A 54 -12.99 0.84 11.54
CA ASN A 54 -14.12 1.73 11.33
C ASN A 54 -14.22 2.17 9.85
N ASN A 55 -15.34 2.81 9.49
CA ASN A 55 -15.61 3.22 8.11
C ASN A 55 -14.57 4.21 7.55
N ASP A 56 -14.07 5.15 8.37
CA ASP A 56 -13.05 6.13 7.94
C ASP A 56 -11.71 5.44 7.58
N LEU A 57 -11.24 4.52 8.43
CA LEU A 57 -10.04 3.74 8.17
C LEU A 57 -10.23 2.85 6.93
N ARG A 58 -11.37 2.17 6.81
CA ARG A 58 -11.71 1.36 5.63
C ARG A 58 -11.72 2.21 4.36
N GLU A 59 -12.27 3.43 4.40
CA GLU A 59 -12.29 4.33 3.25
C GLU A 59 -10.87 4.70 2.80
N LYS A 60 -9.99 5.04 3.75
CA LYS A 60 -8.59 5.39 3.46
C LYS A 60 -7.81 4.21 2.88
N LEU A 61 -7.98 3.02 3.45
CA LEU A 61 -7.38 1.78 2.94
C LEU A 61 -7.89 1.43 1.53
N ASN A 62 -9.18 1.66 1.24
CA ASN A 62 -9.73 1.49 -0.11
C ASN A 62 -9.18 2.52 -1.11
N LYS A 63 -8.97 3.78 -0.71
CA LYS A 63 -8.32 4.79 -1.56
C LYS A 63 -6.89 4.37 -1.88
N LEU A 64 -6.16 3.81 -0.91
CA LEU A 64 -4.82 3.28 -1.14
C LEU A 64 -4.84 2.11 -2.14
N LEU A 65 -5.80 1.18 -2.03
CA LEU A 65 -5.95 0.10 -3.00
C LEU A 65 -6.14 0.62 -4.43
N ARG A 66 -7.02 1.61 -4.60
CA ARG A 66 -7.28 2.25 -5.91
C ARG A 66 -6.04 2.92 -6.47
N LEU A 67 -5.23 3.56 -5.62
CA LEU A 67 -3.97 4.17 -6.05
C LEU A 67 -3.00 3.11 -6.60
N ILE A 68 -2.83 1.98 -5.90
CA ILE A 68 -1.97 0.87 -6.36
C ILE A 68 -2.45 0.34 -7.71
N MET A 69 -3.77 0.17 -7.87
CA MET A 69 -4.35 -0.30 -9.13
C MET A 69 -4.09 0.68 -10.27
N ALA A 70 -4.28 1.98 -10.05
CA ALA A 70 -4.03 3.00 -11.07
C ALA A 70 -2.55 3.05 -11.49
N VAL A 71 -1.64 2.89 -10.52
CA VAL A 71 -0.20 2.82 -10.81
C VAL A 71 0.13 1.60 -11.68
N ARG A 72 -0.44 0.43 -11.38
CA ARG A 72 -0.23 -0.79 -12.18
C ARG A 72 -0.79 -0.67 -13.59
N GLU A 73 -1.98 -0.08 -13.72
CA GLU A 73 -2.58 0.17 -15.03
C GLU A 73 -1.70 1.08 -15.89
N ALA A 74 -1.00 2.04 -15.28
CA ALA A 74 -0.09 2.95 -15.96
C ALA A 74 1.28 2.34 -16.31
N GLU A 75 1.59 1.08 -15.94
CA GLU A 75 2.93 0.49 -16.01
C GLU A 75 3.67 0.73 -17.34
N SER A 76 2.95 0.61 -18.47
CA SER A 76 3.51 0.78 -19.81
C SER A 76 4.09 2.17 -20.09
N ILE A 77 3.65 3.21 -19.38
CA ILE A 77 4.11 4.59 -19.56
C ILE A 77 5.02 5.08 -18.43
N LEU A 78 5.18 4.32 -17.34
CA LEU A 78 5.91 4.78 -16.15
C LEU A 78 7.41 4.95 -16.40
N GLY A 79 7.97 4.25 -17.38
CA GLY A 79 9.34 4.44 -17.85
C GLY A 79 9.54 5.78 -18.57
N ASP A 80 8.52 6.27 -19.27
CA ASP A 80 8.57 7.51 -20.04
C ASP A 80 8.08 8.73 -19.22
N CYS A 81 7.41 8.49 -18.10
CA CYS A 81 6.91 9.52 -17.22
C CYS A 81 8.00 10.04 -16.27
N ASN A 82 8.08 11.37 -16.15
CA ASN A 82 8.97 12.04 -15.22
C ASN A 82 8.18 12.98 -14.31
N VAL A 83 8.54 13.02 -13.03
CA VAL A 83 8.13 14.07 -12.09
C VAL A 83 9.20 15.15 -12.11
N SER A 84 8.82 16.34 -12.59
CA SER A 84 9.68 17.52 -12.52
C SER A 84 9.54 18.21 -11.17
N VAL A 85 10.68 18.47 -10.51
CA VAL A 85 10.76 19.24 -9.27
C VAL A 85 11.61 20.48 -9.49
N ASN A 86 11.02 21.65 -9.28
CA ASN A 86 11.75 22.91 -9.32
C ASN A 86 12.49 23.13 -7.99
N VAL A 87 13.80 23.31 -8.09
CA VAL A 87 14.69 23.67 -6.97
C VAL A 87 15.41 24.98 -7.28
N PRO A 88 16.00 25.67 -6.29
CA PRO A 88 16.74 26.92 -6.55
C PRO A 88 17.86 26.78 -7.60
N GLY A 89 18.41 25.58 -7.77
CA GLY A 89 19.43 25.26 -8.78
C GLY A 89 18.90 24.84 -10.16
N GLY A 90 17.58 24.88 -10.40
CA GLY A 90 16.97 24.48 -11.68
C GLY A 90 15.87 23.42 -11.54
N GLU A 91 15.57 22.72 -12.64
CA GLU A 91 14.58 21.63 -12.66
C GLU A 91 15.29 20.27 -12.55
N VAL A 92 14.84 19.45 -11.61
CA VAL A 92 15.25 18.04 -11.48
C VAL A 92 14.12 17.16 -11.98
N LYS A 93 14.41 16.30 -12.97
CA LYS A 93 13.46 15.30 -13.48
C LYS A 93 13.72 13.96 -12.82
N ILE A 94 12.71 13.41 -12.17
CA ILE A 94 12.77 12.12 -11.50
C ILE A 94 11.87 11.14 -12.25
N PRO A 95 12.41 10.09 -12.89
CA PRO A 95 11.62 9.04 -13.51
C PRO A 95 10.62 8.42 -12.55
N TYR A 96 9.37 8.27 -12.97
CA TYR A 96 8.31 7.69 -12.15
C TYR A 96 8.63 6.23 -11.76
N ALA A 97 9.26 5.48 -12.66
CA ALA A 97 9.76 4.13 -12.41
C ALA A 97 10.76 4.04 -11.23
N LEU A 98 11.62 5.05 -11.04
CA LEU A 98 12.54 5.10 -9.90
C LEU A 98 11.80 5.35 -8.58
N LEU A 99 10.77 6.20 -8.60
CA LEU A 99 9.93 6.41 -7.43
C LEU A 99 9.26 5.09 -7.02
N LEU A 100 8.67 4.37 -7.96
CA LEU A 100 7.89 3.17 -7.64
C LEU A 100 8.71 1.96 -7.17
N THR A 101 10.01 1.89 -7.49
CA THR A 101 10.90 0.81 -7.01
C THR A 101 11.57 1.10 -5.69
N ARG A 102 11.71 2.38 -5.33
CA ARG A 102 12.39 2.82 -4.11
C ARG A 102 11.44 3.36 -3.06
N LEU A 103 10.16 3.56 -3.39
CA LEU A 103 9.12 3.95 -2.45
C LEU A 103 8.66 2.74 -1.62
N ASN A 104 9.14 2.68 -0.39
CA ASN A 104 8.40 2.02 0.69
C ASN A 104 7.18 2.90 0.97
N THR A 105 6.04 2.61 0.34
CA THR A 105 4.83 3.42 0.50
C THR A 105 4.34 3.26 1.94
N MET A 106 4.28 4.38 2.67
CA MET A 106 3.84 4.42 4.05
C MET A 106 2.65 5.37 4.17
N ILE A 107 1.62 4.97 4.91
CA ILE A 107 0.52 5.86 5.29
C ILE A 107 0.38 5.90 6.80
N THR A 108 0.48 7.08 7.40
CA THR A 108 0.25 7.29 8.83
C THR A 108 -1.23 7.63 9.07
N LEU A 109 -1.94 6.76 9.78
CA LEU A 109 -3.36 6.95 10.10
C LEU A 109 -3.57 7.06 11.62
N ASN A 110 -4.59 7.81 12.03
CA ASN A 110 -5.01 7.83 13.44
C ASN A 110 -5.99 6.68 13.69
N VAL A 111 -5.62 5.76 14.57
CA VAL A 111 -6.44 4.62 14.99
C VAL A 111 -6.62 4.69 16.50
N GLY A 112 -7.84 4.99 16.95
CA GLY A 112 -8.17 5.06 18.38
C GLY A 112 -7.33 6.08 19.17
N GLY A 113 -6.92 7.19 18.55
CA GLY A 113 -6.09 8.23 19.18
C GLY A 113 -4.57 8.00 19.05
N LYS A 114 -4.12 6.85 18.53
CA LYS A 114 -2.71 6.56 18.27
C LYS A 114 -2.40 6.79 16.78
N LYS A 115 -1.24 7.37 16.47
CA LYS A 115 -0.71 7.39 15.10
C LYS A 115 -0.12 6.02 14.79
N VAL A 116 -0.55 5.43 13.68
CA VAL A 116 -0.13 4.10 13.25
C VAL A 116 0.38 4.21 11.82
N ASP A 117 1.61 3.77 11.61
CA ASP A 117 2.22 3.68 10.30
C ASP A 117 1.87 2.33 9.67
N PHE A 118 1.24 2.39 8.51
CA PHE A 118 0.96 1.23 7.68
C PHE A 118 1.98 1.19 6.55
N HIS A 119 2.75 0.10 6.47
CA HIS A 119 3.70 -0.11 5.39
C HIS A 119 3.04 -0.93 4.29
N LEU A 120 3.16 -0.43 3.06
CA LEU A 120 2.67 -1.09 1.88
C LEU A 120 3.85 -1.71 1.12
N TRP A 121 3.79 -3.02 0.98
CA TRP A 121 4.75 -3.77 0.17
C TRP A 121 4.19 -3.95 -1.23
N VAL A 122 4.71 -3.18 -2.17
CA VAL A 122 4.45 -3.36 -3.60
C VAL A 122 5.64 -4.12 -4.18
N GLU A 123 5.46 -5.41 -4.46
CA GLU A 123 6.47 -6.14 -5.23
C GLU A 123 6.54 -5.57 -6.65
N PRO A 124 7.76 -5.39 -7.21
CA PRO A 124 7.92 -5.02 -8.60
C PRO A 124 7.21 -6.02 -9.52
N SER A 125 6.63 -5.50 -10.59
CA SER A 125 5.95 -6.29 -11.63
C SER A 125 6.93 -7.08 -12.50
N SER A 126 8.19 -6.65 -12.60
CA SER A 126 9.29 -7.44 -13.19
C SER A 126 10.66 -6.90 -12.78
N PRO A 127 11.69 -7.76 -12.61
CA PRO A 127 13.09 -7.31 -12.47
C PRO A 127 13.65 -6.70 -13.77
N ASP A 128 13.03 -6.96 -14.92
CA ASP A 128 13.45 -6.44 -16.23
C ASP A 128 12.82 -5.09 -16.61
N THR A 129 11.94 -4.50 -15.78
CA THR A 129 11.37 -3.16 -16.01
C THR A 129 12.42 -2.03 -15.90
N PHE A 130 13.69 -2.36 -15.62
CA PHE A 130 14.79 -1.42 -15.33
C PHE A 130 16.05 -1.68 -16.18
N ARG A 131 15.89 -2.08 -17.45
CA ARG A 131 16.96 -1.98 -18.45
C ARG A 131 16.83 -0.71 -19.27
#